data_AF-A0A966EKW2-F1
#
_entry.id   AF-A0A966EKW2-F1
#
_cell.length_a   1.000
_cell.length_b   1.000
_cell.length_c   1.000
_cell.angle_alpha   90.00
_cell.angle_beta   90.00
_cell.angle_gamma   90.00
#
_symmetry.space_group_name_H-M   'P 1'
#
loop_
_entity.id
_entity.type
_entity.pdbx_description
1 polymer ?
#
loop_
_entity_poly.entity_id
_entity_poly.type
_entity_poly.pdbx_seq_one_letter_code
_entity_poly.pdbx_strand_id
1 'polypeptide(L)'
;MSSLKSLARTGVPALVICLVLGISSQAQASFLIPMLPVFPMGSDCNGNGIDDTIDISNGTSLDCNLNGLPDECDVDDSGCVGCGSSADCNNNGIPDECDISSNNAKDCDGNGVPDACQFVSGFDCNNNGILDPCEVALGAPDCNGNQVPDECDTDCDSNGTPDDCEITADPSKDCDVDGILDLCEYSAELGGNAALDCNNNGVLDSCDLQDGTSLDCDSNNTPDECQINADPSIDCDIDGNIDSCETDTDLDGTIDDCDTDDDNDGVLDGDDSAPLDNTQCRDADGDGCDDCS
;
A
#
# COMPACT_ATOMS: atom_id res chain seq x y z
N MET A 1 54.09 13.41 -42.75
CA MET A 1 54.10 14.61 -41.88
C MET A 1 53.91 14.09 -40.46
N SER A 2 54.99 13.67 -39.80
CA SER A 2 55.76 14.45 -38.80
C SER A 2 54.96 14.62 -37.50
N SER A 3 55.40 14.25 -36.29
CA SER A 3 56.73 13.96 -35.79
C SER A 3 56.65 13.18 -34.47
N LEU A 4 57.55 12.22 -34.27
CA LEU A 4 57.93 11.64 -32.99
C LEU A 4 58.61 12.71 -32.10
N LYS A 5 58.44 12.60 -30.77
CA LYS A 5 59.36 13.19 -29.78
C LYS A 5 59.66 12.16 -28.68
N SER A 6 60.97 11.90 -28.55
CA SER A 6 61.68 11.11 -27.56
C SER A 6 61.92 11.93 -26.29
N LEU A 7 62.02 11.29 -25.10
CA LEU A 7 62.81 11.70 -23.93
C LEU A 7 62.93 10.46 -23.00
N ALA A 8 64.04 9.72 -22.99
CA ALA A 8 65.27 9.90 -22.18
C ALA A 8 65.16 9.38 -20.71
N ARG A 9 66.08 8.45 -20.38
CA ARG A 9 66.24 7.66 -19.14
C ARG A 9 67.35 8.27 -18.27
N THR A 10 67.09 8.53 -16.98
CA THR A 10 68.09 8.71 -15.88
C THR A 10 67.31 8.55 -14.56
N GLY A 11 67.59 7.65 -13.60
CA GLY A 11 68.85 7.40 -12.91
C GLY A 11 68.89 8.22 -11.60
N VAL A 12 68.21 7.78 -10.54
CA VAL A 12 68.24 8.45 -9.21
C VAL A 12 69.26 7.72 -8.30
N PRO A 13 70.21 8.43 -7.66
CA PRO A 13 71.27 7.81 -6.87
C PRO A 13 70.84 7.48 -5.44
N ALA A 14 71.30 6.33 -4.93
CA ALA A 14 71.19 5.94 -3.54
C ALA A 14 72.07 6.84 -2.65
N LEU A 15 71.47 7.46 -1.64
CA LEU A 15 72.16 8.29 -0.65
C LEU A 15 72.43 7.45 0.61
N VAL A 16 73.67 7.02 0.77
CA VAL A 16 74.17 6.39 2.00
C VAL A 16 74.54 7.50 2.98
N ILE A 17 73.76 7.66 4.05
CA ILE A 17 74.11 8.53 5.17
C ILE A 17 74.63 7.65 6.32
N CYS A 18 75.96 7.60 6.46
CA CYS A 18 76.59 7.27 7.73
C CYS A 18 76.44 8.47 8.66
N LEU A 19 75.74 8.32 9.79
CA LEU A 19 75.83 9.28 10.89
C LEU A 19 76.37 8.59 12.15
N VAL A 20 77.38 9.25 12.70
CA VAL A 20 78.28 8.83 13.77
C VAL A 20 77.55 8.82 15.11
N LEU A 21 77.75 7.75 15.89
CA LEU A 21 77.25 7.60 17.26
C LEU A 21 77.94 8.60 18.20
N GLY A 22 77.17 9.57 18.70
CA GLY A 22 77.51 10.43 19.83
C GLY A 22 76.63 10.10 21.02
N ILE A 23 77.23 9.56 22.07
CA ILE A 23 76.60 9.22 23.36
C ILE A 23 76.27 10.47 24.18
N SER A 24 75.31 10.30 25.10
CA SER A 24 74.89 11.16 26.22
C SER A 24 73.84 12.25 25.96
N SER A 25 72.59 11.92 26.23
CA SER A 25 71.83 12.46 27.37
C SER A 25 70.43 11.86 27.36
N GLN A 26 69.87 11.66 28.55
CA GLN A 26 68.58 11.01 28.78
C GLN A 26 67.44 11.77 28.10
N ALA A 27 66.99 11.27 26.97
CA ALA A 27 65.66 11.55 26.43
C ALA A 27 64.95 10.21 26.35
N GLN A 28 63.95 10.00 27.21
CA GLN A 28 62.97 8.93 26.98
C GLN A 28 62.27 9.29 25.67
N ALA A 29 62.73 8.69 24.58
CA ALA A 29 61.95 8.60 23.37
C ALA A 29 60.77 7.69 23.72
N SER A 30 59.64 8.31 24.10
CA SER A 30 58.34 7.68 23.88
C SER A 30 58.29 7.44 22.38
N PHE A 31 58.68 6.23 21.98
CA PHE A 31 58.33 5.67 20.69
C PHE A 31 56.81 5.69 20.65
N LEU A 32 56.26 6.73 20.04
CA LEU A 32 54.99 6.62 19.36
C LEU A 32 55.25 5.57 18.28
N ILE A 33 55.01 4.31 18.64
CA ILE A 33 54.69 3.28 17.66
C ILE A 33 53.56 3.93 16.86
N PRO A 34 53.72 4.20 15.55
CA PRO A 34 52.57 4.61 14.77
C PRO A 34 51.53 3.53 15.03
N MET A 35 50.36 3.92 15.51
CA MET A 35 49.22 3.03 15.50
C MET A 35 49.02 2.69 14.01
N LEU A 36 49.67 1.62 13.58
CA LEU A 36 49.12 0.77 12.54
C LEU A 36 47.67 0.54 12.99
N PRO A 37 46.69 0.63 12.08
CA PRO A 37 45.36 0.17 12.41
C PRO A 37 45.53 -1.17 13.10
N VAL A 38 44.98 -1.29 14.30
CA VAL A 38 44.84 -2.58 14.97
C VAL A 38 43.87 -3.34 14.06
N PHE A 39 44.40 -3.93 12.99
CA PHE A 39 43.73 -5.02 12.33
C PHE A 39 43.62 -6.09 13.42
N PRO A 40 42.41 -6.55 13.75
CA PRO A 40 42.24 -7.62 14.70
C PRO A 40 43.16 -8.77 14.27
N MET A 41 43.78 -9.41 15.26
CA MET A 41 44.63 -10.58 15.07
C MET A 41 43.98 -11.50 14.04
N GLY A 42 44.73 -11.86 12.99
CA GLY A 42 44.26 -12.53 11.78
C GLY A 42 42.99 -13.35 11.98
N SER A 43 41.93 -12.91 11.32
CA SER A 43 40.75 -13.74 11.14
C SER A 43 41.20 -14.96 10.34
N ASP A 44 41.05 -16.14 10.95
CA ASP A 44 41.25 -17.47 10.35
C ASP A 44 39.91 -18.16 10.57
N CYS A 45 38.95 -17.78 9.75
CA CYS A 45 37.57 -18.13 10.03
C CYS A 45 37.28 -19.60 9.75
N ASN A 46 37.94 -20.22 8.77
CA ASN A 46 37.84 -21.66 8.52
C ASN A 46 38.71 -22.52 9.47
N GLY A 47 39.51 -21.89 10.33
CA GLY A 47 40.29 -22.54 11.39
C GLY A 47 41.45 -23.41 10.89
N ASN A 48 41.95 -23.17 9.67
CA ASN A 48 42.99 -23.97 9.05
C ASN A 48 44.41 -23.52 9.46
N GLY A 49 44.54 -22.42 10.20
CA GLY A 49 45.80 -21.84 10.67
C GLY A 49 46.45 -20.86 9.69
N ILE A 50 45.75 -20.48 8.62
CA ILE A 50 46.12 -19.47 7.62
C ILE A 50 45.17 -18.29 7.77
N ASP A 51 45.70 -17.07 7.65
CA ASP A 51 44.89 -15.85 7.71
C ASP A 51 43.99 -15.75 6.46
N ASP A 52 42.74 -15.33 6.64
CA ASP A 52 41.73 -15.17 5.58
C ASP A 52 42.27 -14.42 4.35
N THR A 53 43.09 -13.37 4.57
CA THR A 53 43.70 -12.59 3.49
C THR A 53 44.67 -13.41 2.64
N ILE A 54 45.37 -14.37 3.26
CA ILE A 54 46.28 -15.29 2.59
C ILE A 54 45.46 -16.36 1.86
N ASP A 55 44.37 -16.83 2.45
CA ASP A 55 43.50 -17.82 1.82
C ASP A 55 42.86 -17.31 0.53
N ILE A 56 42.31 -16.09 0.56
CA ILE A 56 41.75 -15.42 -0.63
C ILE A 56 42.85 -15.22 -1.70
N SER A 57 44.03 -14.72 -1.29
CA SER A 57 45.11 -14.41 -2.25
C SER A 57 45.72 -15.64 -2.93
N ASN A 58 45.70 -16.80 -2.27
CA ASN A 58 46.17 -18.06 -2.81
C ASN A 58 45.06 -18.87 -3.49
N GLY A 59 43.81 -18.40 -3.43
CA GLY A 59 42.62 -19.07 -3.97
C GLY A 59 42.22 -20.34 -3.22
N THR A 60 42.61 -20.46 -1.95
CA THR A 60 42.17 -21.54 -1.06
C THR A 60 40.78 -21.28 -0.47
N SER A 61 40.36 -20.02 -0.40
CA SER A 61 38.97 -19.60 -0.16
C SER A 61 38.49 -18.62 -1.23
N LEU A 62 37.19 -18.62 -1.48
CA LEU A 62 36.53 -17.68 -2.41
C LEU A 62 36.09 -16.42 -1.66
N ASP A 63 36.07 -15.28 -2.36
CA ASP A 63 35.56 -13.99 -1.89
C ASP A 63 34.88 -13.35 -3.10
N CYS A 64 33.60 -13.66 -3.29
CA CYS A 64 32.88 -13.31 -4.50
C CYS A 64 32.51 -11.81 -4.53
N ASN A 65 32.20 -11.22 -3.37
CA ASN A 65 31.74 -9.84 -3.23
C ASN A 65 32.87 -8.85 -2.91
N LEU A 66 34.11 -9.36 -2.77
CA LEU A 66 35.35 -8.62 -2.61
C LEU A 66 35.39 -7.76 -1.34
N ASN A 67 34.71 -8.21 -0.29
CA ASN A 67 34.66 -7.48 0.98
C ASN A 67 35.84 -7.82 1.91
N GLY A 68 36.68 -8.79 1.52
CA GLY A 68 37.86 -9.23 2.25
C GLY A 68 37.60 -10.27 3.33
N LEU A 69 36.38 -10.80 3.41
CA LEU A 69 35.99 -11.99 4.17
C LEU A 69 35.77 -13.14 3.18
N PRO A 70 36.28 -14.36 3.46
CA PRO A 70 35.95 -15.53 2.67
C PRO A 70 34.44 -15.79 2.64
N ASP A 71 33.89 -16.29 1.52
CA ASP A 71 32.45 -16.58 1.35
C ASP A 71 31.91 -17.48 2.49
N GLU A 72 32.67 -18.51 2.87
CA GLU A 72 32.38 -19.45 3.98
C GLU A 72 32.27 -18.79 5.37
N CYS A 73 32.65 -17.52 5.44
CA CYS A 73 32.72 -16.68 6.60
C CYS A 73 31.92 -15.39 6.44
N ASP A 74 31.36 -15.14 5.26
CA ASP A 74 30.64 -13.91 4.95
C ASP A 74 29.13 -14.04 5.15
N VAL A 75 28.66 -15.18 5.64
CA VAL A 75 27.24 -15.46 5.88
C VAL A 75 26.83 -15.06 7.31
N ASP A 76 25.62 -14.49 7.47
CA ASP A 76 25.03 -14.10 8.77
C ASP A 76 24.73 -15.34 9.63
N ASP A 77 25.76 -15.86 10.28
CA ASP A 77 25.59 -16.77 11.42
C ASP A 77 25.49 -15.91 12.69
N SER A 78 24.26 -15.75 13.19
CA SER A 78 23.87 -14.84 14.29
C SER A 78 24.54 -15.13 15.66
N GLY A 79 25.66 -15.85 15.70
CA GLY A 79 26.43 -16.17 16.91
C GLY A 79 27.95 -16.11 16.76
N CYS A 80 28.50 -15.74 15.61
CA CYS A 80 29.94 -15.79 15.37
C CYS A 80 30.61 -14.41 15.53
N VAL A 81 31.90 -14.38 15.94
CA VAL A 81 32.71 -13.16 16.03
C VAL A 81 33.65 -13.13 14.83
N GLY A 82 33.38 -12.26 13.86
CA GLY A 82 34.18 -12.13 12.63
C GLY A 82 33.52 -12.70 11.37
N CYS A 83 32.25 -13.11 11.43
CA CYS A 83 31.45 -13.40 10.24
C CYS A 83 31.02 -12.10 9.56
N GLY A 84 30.78 -12.23 8.26
CA GLY A 84 30.05 -11.26 7.47
C GLY A 84 28.58 -11.18 7.86
N SER A 85 27.88 -10.34 7.13
CA SER A 85 26.45 -10.04 7.34
C SER A 85 25.60 -10.40 6.13
N SER A 86 26.17 -11.13 5.17
CA SER A 86 25.49 -11.48 3.94
C SER A 86 24.48 -12.59 4.21
N ALA A 87 23.33 -12.55 3.54
CA ALA A 87 22.31 -13.57 3.74
C ALA A 87 22.78 -14.92 3.19
N ASP A 88 22.43 -16.02 3.84
CA ASP A 88 22.59 -17.39 3.33
C ASP A 88 21.33 -18.17 3.65
N CYS A 89 20.35 -18.03 2.77
CA CYS A 89 19.02 -18.59 2.99
C CYS A 89 18.99 -20.13 2.92
N ASN A 90 19.93 -20.73 2.18
CA ASN A 90 19.99 -22.17 1.95
C ASN A 90 21.01 -22.88 2.88
N ASN A 91 21.74 -22.11 3.68
CA ASN A 91 22.76 -22.54 4.65
C ASN A 91 23.88 -23.39 4.03
N ASN A 92 24.33 -23.06 2.81
CA ASN A 92 25.40 -23.78 2.13
C ASN A 92 26.80 -23.17 2.39
N GLY A 93 26.89 -22.05 3.12
CA GLY A 93 28.13 -21.34 3.38
C GLY A 93 28.61 -20.46 2.23
N ILE A 94 27.74 -20.10 1.30
CA ILE A 94 27.97 -19.16 0.20
C ILE A 94 26.90 -18.08 0.34
N PRO A 95 27.26 -16.78 0.37
CA PRO A 95 26.27 -15.72 0.40
C PRO A 95 25.28 -15.79 -0.77
N ASP A 96 24.04 -15.36 -0.54
CA ASP A 96 22.97 -15.31 -1.52
C ASP A 96 23.42 -14.58 -2.80
N GLU A 97 24.10 -13.43 -2.68
CA GLU A 97 24.64 -12.70 -3.83
C GLU A 97 25.72 -13.47 -4.60
N CYS A 98 26.44 -14.36 -3.93
CA CYS A 98 27.47 -15.23 -4.51
C CYS A 98 26.84 -16.42 -5.24
N ASP A 99 25.78 -17.00 -4.68
CA ASP A 99 25.00 -18.04 -5.32
C ASP A 99 24.35 -17.52 -6.62
N ILE A 100 23.84 -16.29 -6.62
CA ILE A 100 23.23 -15.65 -7.79
C ILE A 100 24.31 -15.31 -8.85
N SER A 101 25.39 -14.62 -8.45
CA SER A 101 26.42 -14.16 -9.39
C SER A 101 27.23 -15.28 -10.05
N SER A 102 27.34 -16.43 -9.39
CA SER A 102 27.98 -17.63 -9.93
C SER A 102 27.08 -18.48 -10.84
N ASN A 103 25.83 -18.04 -11.07
CA ASN A 103 24.78 -18.78 -11.80
C ASN A 103 24.47 -20.15 -11.16
N ASN A 104 24.68 -20.26 -9.84
CA ASN A 104 24.31 -21.42 -9.03
C ASN A 104 22.88 -21.29 -8.48
N ALA A 105 22.37 -20.07 -8.36
CA ALA A 105 20.99 -19.73 -8.05
C ALA A 105 20.36 -18.84 -9.13
N LYS A 106 19.05 -18.92 -9.25
CA LYS A 106 18.24 -17.97 -10.01
C LYS A 106 17.69 -16.91 -9.06
N ASP A 107 17.58 -15.68 -9.56
CA ASP A 107 16.98 -14.53 -8.89
C ASP A 107 16.23 -13.76 -9.98
N CYS A 108 14.98 -14.17 -10.21
CA CYS A 108 14.21 -13.69 -11.35
C CYS A 108 13.72 -12.26 -11.17
N ASP A 109 13.44 -11.84 -9.93
CA ASP A 109 12.93 -10.52 -9.57
C ASP A 109 14.04 -9.53 -9.21
N GLY A 110 15.28 -10.02 -9.07
CA GLY A 110 16.47 -9.21 -8.87
C GLY A 110 16.55 -8.61 -7.48
N ASN A 111 15.88 -9.22 -6.50
CA ASN A 111 15.81 -8.72 -5.13
C ASN A 111 17.02 -9.13 -4.29
N GLY A 112 17.93 -9.93 -4.84
CA GLY A 112 19.15 -10.41 -4.18
C GLY A 112 18.96 -11.67 -3.34
N VAL A 113 17.77 -12.27 -3.36
CA VAL A 113 17.48 -13.55 -2.69
C VAL A 113 17.25 -14.64 -3.74
N PRO A 114 17.94 -15.79 -3.68
CA PRO A 114 17.68 -16.92 -4.57
C PRO A 114 16.21 -17.34 -4.62
N ASP A 115 15.65 -17.61 -5.82
CA ASP A 115 14.27 -18.07 -6.01
C ASP A 115 13.93 -19.25 -5.09
N ALA A 116 14.88 -20.19 -4.93
CA ALA A 116 14.76 -21.38 -4.07
C ALA A 116 14.46 -21.06 -2.60
N CYS A 117 14.83 -19.87 -2.15
CA CYS A 117 14.64 -19.37 -0.80
C CYS A 117 13.42 -18.47 -0.65
N GLN A 118 12.77 -18.12 -1.76
CA GLN A 118 11.59 -17.28 -1.80
C GLN A 118 10.28 -18.08 -1.87
N PHE A 119 10.32 -19.41 -1.99
CA PHE A 119 9.16 -20.32 -1.97
C PHE A 119 8.41 -20.40 -0.62
N VAL A 120 8.53 -19.37 0.21
CA VAL A 120 7.70 -19.24 1.41
C VAL A 120 6.28 -18.89 0.93
N SER A 121 5.28 -19.62 1.42
CA SER A 121 3.89 -19.53 0.98
C SER A 121 3.38 -18.09 0.85
N GLY A 122 2.99 -17.70 -0.36
CA GLY A 122 2.50 -16.34 -0.70
C GLY A 122 3.03 -15.78 -2.02
N PHE A 123 4.07 -16.38 -2.61
CA PHE A 123 4.70 -15.94 -3.87
C PHE A 123 4.59 -16.98 -5.00
N ASP A 124 3.77 -18.01 -4.85
CA ASP A 124 3.45 -19.02 -5.86
C ASP A 124 1.96 -19.35 -5.73
N CYS A 125 1.14 -18.45 -6.23
CA CYS A 125 -0.32 -18.45 -6.07
C CYS A 125 -0.98 -19.70 -6.69
N ASN A 126 -0.49 -20.12 -7.86
CA ASN A 126 -1.02 -21.25 -8.62
C ASN A 126 -0.33 -22.59 -8.26
N ASN A 127 0.68 -22.56 -7.38
CA ASN A 127 1.48 -23.70 -6.90
C ASN A 127 2.17 -24.45 -8.05
N ASN A 128 2.62 -23.75 -9.09
CA ASN A 128 3.27 -24.35 -10.25
C ASN A 128 4.79 -24.52 -10.08
N GLY A 129 5.36 -24.00 -8.98
CA GLY A 129 6.78 -24.06 -8.65
C GLY A 129 7.64 -23.00 -9.34
N ILE A 130 7.02 -21.94 -9.86
CA ILE A 130 7.64 -20.71 -10.35
C ILE A 130 7.07 -19.58 -9.49
N LEU A 131 7.90 -18.64 -9.05
CA LEU A 131 7.40 -17.52 -8.26
C LEU A 131 6.58 -16.58 -9.15
N ASP A 132 5.55 -15.98 -8.59
CA ASP A 132 4.64 -15.05 -9.26
C ASP A 132 5.43 -13.94 -10.03
N PRO A 133 6.44 -13.26 -9.42
CA PRO A 133 7.24 -12.27 -10.14
C PRO A 133 8.05 -12.87 -11.30
N CYS A 134 8.49 -14.13 -11.17
CA CYS A 134 9.19 -14.83 -12.25
C CYS A 134 8.25 -15.15 -13.41
N GLU A 135 7.00 -15.50 -13.13
CA GLU A 135 5.99 -15.78 -14.16
C GLU A 135 5.71 -14.53 -14.99
N VAL A 136 5.51 -13.40 -14.32
CA VAL A 136 5.35 -12.09 -14.97
C VAL A 136 6.58 -11.74 -15.81
N ALA A 137 7.79 -11.95 -15.28
CA ALA A 137 9.03 -11.74 -16.05
C ALA A 137 9.16 -12.66 -17.29
N LEU A 138 8.53 -13.84 -17.26
CA LEU A 138 8.44 -14.77 -18.39
C LEU A 138 7.29 -14.46 -19.36
N GLY A 139 6.49 -13.43 -19.07
CA GLY A 139 5.42 -12.92 -19.93
C GLY A 139 4.02 -13.37 -19.53
N ALA A 140 3.81 -13.79 -18.28
CA ALA A 140 2.46 -13.87 -17.74
C ALA A 140 1.79 -12.48 -17.76
N PRO A 141 0.49 -12.38 -18.08
CA PRO A 141 -0.26 -11.14 -17.96
C PRO A 141 -0.21 -10.61 -16.51
N ASP A 142 0.00 -9.30 -16.37
CA ASP A 142 0.02 -8.54 -15.11
C ASP A 142 -0.46 -7.11 -15.44
N CYS A 143 -1.76 -6.89 -15.34
CA CYS A 143 -2.39 -5.64 -15.79
C CYS A 143 -2.20 -4.50 -14.79
N ASN A 144 -2.15 -4.80 -13.48
CA ASN A 144 -2.06 -3.84 -12.38
C ASN A 144 -0.60 -3.56 -11.98
N GLY A 145 0.36 -4.35 -12.49
CA GLY A 145 1.79 -4.20 -12.27
C GLY A 145 2.24 -4.65 -10.87
N ASN A 146 1.46 -5.50 -10.19
CA ASN A 146 1.73 -5.93 -8.82
C ASN A 146 2.73 -7.10 -8.75
N GLN A 147 3.23 -7.58 -9.89
CA GLN A 147 4.12 -8.76 -10.02
C GLN A 147 3.47 -10.10 -9.64
N VAL A 148 2.15 -10.14 -9.57
CA VAL A 148 1.32 -11.33 -9.48
C VAL A 148 0.66 -11.54 -10.84
N PRO A 149 0.68 -12.75 -11.41
CA PRO A 149 -0.04 -13.04 -12.64
C PRO A 149 -1.54 -12.76 -12.51
N ASP A 150 -2.16 -12.24 -13.56
CA ASP A 150 -3.61 -11.96 -13.63
C ASP A 150 -4.47 -13.18 -13.19
N GLU A 151 -4.04 -14.42 -13.49
CA GLU A 151 -4.77 -15.64 -13.09
C GLU A 151 -4.83 -15.89 -11.58
N CYS A 152 -4.08 -15.12 -10.81
CA CYS A 152 -3.97 -15.18 -9.36
C CYS A 152 -4.51 -13.94 -8.67
N ASP A 153 -4.89 -12.93 -9.43
CA ASP A 153 -5.63 -11.78 -8.92
C ASP A 153 -7.11 -12.15 -8.69
N THR A 154 -7.81 -11.27 -7.98
CA THR A 154 -9.23 -11.46 -7.69
C THR A 154 -10.04 -11.21 -8.97
N ASP A 155 -10.92 -12.16 -9.30
CA ASP A 155 -11.90 -12.08 -10.40
C ASP A 155 -13.26 -12.47 -9.81
N CYS A 156 -13.93 -11.49 -9.22
CA CYS A 156 -15.13 -11.72 -8.41
C CYS A 156 -16.34 -12.15 -9.26
N ASP A 157 -16.43 -11.69 -10.51
CA ASP A 157 -17.51 -12.05 -11.43
C ASP A 157 -17.18 -13.29 -12.31
N SER A 158 -15.94 -13.79 -12.21
CA SER A 158 -15.42 -14.96 -12.92
C SER A 158 -15.51 -14.82 -14.45
N ASN A 159 -15.36 -13.61 -14.97
CA ASN A 159 -15.39 -13.34 -16.41
C ASN A 159 -14.05 -13.63 -17.11
N GLY A 160 -12.98 -13.88 -16.35
CA GLY A 160 -11.63 -14.15 -16.81
C GLY A 160 -10.76 -12.91 -16.96
N THR A 161 -11.22 -11.75 -16.47
CA THR A 161 -10.48 -10.49 -16.35
C THR A 161 -10.44 -10.14 -14.87
N PRO A 162 -9.27 -9.94 -14.27
CA PRO A 162 -9.22 -9.53 -12.87
C PRO A 162 -9.88 -8.18 -12.61
N ASP A 163 -10.41 -8.03 -11.39
CA ASP A 163 -11.14 -6.85 -10.94
C ASP A 163 -10.32 -5.57 -11.15
N ASP A 164 -9.04 -5.58 -10.74
CA ASP A 164 -8.12 -4.45 -10.92
C ASP A 164 -7.91 -4.07 -12.39
N CYS A 165 -7.93 -5.05 -13.30
CA CYS A 165 -7.80 -4.81 -14.74
C CYS A 165 -9.05 -4.13 -15.28
N GLU A 166 -10.23 -4.54 -14.79
CA GLU A 166 -11.50 -3.94 -15.17
C GLU A 166 -11.61 -2.50 -14.68
N ILE A 167 -11.22 -2.23 -13.44
CA ILE A 167 -11.17 -0.89 -12.86
C ILE A 167 -10.18 -0.01 -13.62
N THR A 168 -9.01 -0.56 -13.96
CA THR A 168 -8.01 0.17 -14.77
C THR A 168 -8.54 0.50 -16.17
N ALA A 169 -9.30 -0.42 -16.77
CA ALA A 169 -9.90 -0.22 -18.10
C ALA A 169 -11.09 0.75 -18.06
N ASP A 170 -11.87 0.71 -16.99
CA ASP A 170 -13.06 1.52 -16.77
C ASP A 170 -13.21 1.93 -15.30
N PRO A 171 -12.62 3.08 -14.90
CA PRO A 171 -12.66 3.54 -13.51
C PRO A 171 -14.06 3.88 -12.99
N SER A 172 -15.11 3.89 -13.83
CA SER A 172 -16.47 4.08 -13.36
C SER A 172 -17.11 2.81 -12.79
N LYS A 173 -16.38 1.68 -12.79
CA LYS A 173 -16.81 0.43 -12.15
C LYS A 173 -16.35 0.28 -10.70
N ASP A 174 -15.63 1.28 -10.19
CA ASP A 174 -15.16 1.43 -8.81
C ASP A 174 -15.41 2.90 -8.45
N CYS A 175 -16.69 3.23 -8.30
CA CYS A 175 -17.13 4.62 -8.26
C CYS A 175 -16.77 5.31 -6.92
N ASP A 176 -16.68 4.54 -5.83
CA ASP A 176 -16.24 5.04 -4.52
C ASP A 176 -14.73 4.88 -4.26
N VAL A 177 -14.01 4.25 -5.20
CA VAL A 177 -12.54 4.17 -5.27
C VAL A 177 -11.95 3.38 -4.10
N ASP A 178 -12.63 2.29 -3.71
CA ASP A 178 -12.18 1.40 -2.65
C ASP A 178 -11.33 0.22 -3.18
N GLY A 179 -11.30 0.03 -4.51
CA GLY A 179 -10.55 -1.00 -5.21
C GLY A 179 -11.31 -2.32 -5.41
N ILE A 180 -12.60 -2.36 -5.10
CA ILE A 180 -13.51 -3.46 -5.40
C ILE A 180 -14.42 -3.02 -6.57
N LEU A 181 -14.79 -3.95 -7.44
CA LEU A 181 -15.80 -3.65 -8.45
C LEU A 181 -17.16 -3.41 -7.79
N ASP A 182 -17.86 -2.32 -8.15
CA ASP A 182 -19.20 -1.99 -7.66
C ASP A 182 -20.14 -3.21 -7.77
N LEU A 183 -20.07 -3.92 -8.91
CA LEU A 183 -20.82 -5.15 -9.18
C LEU A 183 -20.64 -6.20 -8.08
N CYS A 184 -19.43 -6.34 -7.56
CA CYS A 184 -19.09 -7.33 -6.55
C CYS A 184 -19.44 -6.88 -5.13
N GLU A 185 -19.64 -5.59 -4.94
CA GLU A 185 -20.18 -5.03 -3.71
C GLU A 185 -21.69 -5.17 -3.62
N TYR A 186 -22.45 -4.83 -4.67
CA TYR A 186 -23.92 -4.92 -4.61
C TYR A 186 -24.46 -6.31 -4.97
N SER A 187 -23.76 -7.11 -5.78
CA SER A 187 -24.29 -8.40 -6.24
C SER A 187 -24.24 -9.47 -5.16
N ALA A 188 -25.40 -9.76 -4.57
CA ALA A 188 -25.55 -10.88 -3.64
C ALA A 188 -25.20 -12.25 -4.26
N GLU A 189 -25.27 -12.38 -5.59
CA GLU A 189 -24.87 -13.61 -6.29
C GLU A 189 -23.35 -13.81 -6.28
N LEU A 190 -22.57 -12.72 -6.19
CA LEU A 190 -21.11 -12.72 -6.13
C LEU A 190 -20.57 -12.60 -4.70
N GLY A 191 -21.44 -12.65 -3.69
CA GLY A 191 -21.06 -12.54 -2.28
C GLY A 191 -21.11 -11.12 -1.70
N GLY A 192 -21.59 -10.15 -2.48
CA GLY A 192 -21.86 -8.78 -2.05
C GLY A 192 -23.15 -8.61 -1.24
N ASN A 193 -23.50 -7.36 -0.99
CA ASN A 193 -24.68 -6.92 -0.27
C ASN A 193 -25.63 -6.12 -1.18
N ALA A 194 -26.74 -6.75 -1.60
CA ALA A 194 -27.77 -6.10 -2.41
C ALA A 194 -28.45 -4.89 -1.75
N ALA A 195 -28.26 -4.66 -0.45
CA ALA A 195 -28.72 -3.45 0.21
C ALA A 195 -27.84 -2.22 -0.09
N LEU A 196 -26.74 -2.38 -0.84
CA LEU A 196 -25.91 -1.27 -1.34
C LEU A 196 -26.36 -0.78 -2.72
N ASP A 197 -27.35 -1.40 -3.36
CA ASP A 197 -28.03 -0.92 -4.57
C ASP A 197 -29.54 -1.11 -4.35
N CYS A 198 -30.12 -0.27 -3.49
CA CYS A 198 -31.47 -0.49 -3.02
C CYS A 198 -32.52 -0.30 -4.14
N ASN A 199 -32.21 0.56 -5.11
CA ASN A 199 -33.07 0.89 -6.24
C ASN A 199 -32.88 -0.08 -7.43
N ASN A 200 -31.91 -0.99 -7.34
CA ASN A 200 -31.56 -2.03 -8.31
C ASN A 200 -31.23 -1.47 -9.70
N ASN A 201 -30.57 -0.31 -9.76
CA ASN A 201 -30.16 0.32 -11.01
C ASN A 201 -28.76 -0.14 -11.49
N GLY A 202 -28.03 -0.91 -10.66
CA GLY A 202 -26.67 -1.38 -10.91
C GLY A 202 -25.58 -0.38 -10.55
N VAL A 203 -25.88 0.62 -9.73
CA VAL A 203 -24.97 1.62 -9.17
C VAL A 203 -25.09 1.56 -7.65
N LEU A 204 -23.98 1.74 -6.93
CA LEU A 204 -24.02 1.78 -5.48
C LEU A 204 -24.78 3.00 -4.97
N ASP A 205 -25.52 2.83 -3.88
CA ASP A 205 -26.23 3.90 -3.17
C ASP A 205 -25.26 5.06 -2.84
N SER A 206 -24.02 4.76 -2.44
CA SER A 206 -22.97 5.76 -2.17
C SER A 206 -22.64 6.61 -3.41
N CYS A 207 -22.62 6.00 -4.59
CA CYS A 207 -22.31 6.65 -5.85
C CYS A 207 -23.51 7.38 -6.41
N ASP A 208 -24.71 6.85 -6.21
CA ASP A 208 -25.96 7.52 -6.53
C ASP A 208 -26.11 8.84 -5.73
N LEU A 209 -25.74 8.82 -4.44
CA LEU A 209 -25.69 10.04 -3.61
C LEU A 209 -24.62 11.02 -4.07
N GLN A 210 -23.45 10.52 -4.49
CA GLN A 210 -22.35 11.36 -4.97
C GLN A 210 -22.70 12.06 -6.29
N ASP A 211 -23.36 11.35 -7.21
CA ASP A 211 -23.77 11.87 -8.52
C ASP A 211 -25.10 12.64 -8.46
N GLY A 212 -25.82 12.57 -7.34
CA GLY A 212 -27.10 13.23 -7.12
C GLY A 212 -28.24 12.60 -7.92
N THR A 213 -28.10 11.34 -8.30
CA THR A 213 -29.18 10.52 -8.86
C THR A 213 -30.16 10.06 -7.79
N SER A 214 -29.71 10.04 -6.54
CA SER A 214 -30.55 9.82 -5.35
C SER A 214 -30.48 11.00 -4.37
N LEU A 215 -31.54 11.14 -3.56
CA LEU A 215 -31.65 12.18 -2.53
C LEU A 215 -31.27 11.60 -1.17
N ASP A 216 -30.65 12.43 -0.32
CA ASP A 216 -30.37 12.13 1.10
C ASP A 216 -30.55 13.43 1.88
N CYS A 217 -31.81 13.81 2.06
CA CYS A 217 -32.16 15.11 2.61
C CYS A 217 -31.85 15.21 4.12
N ASP A 218 -31.84 14.09 4.84
CA ASP A 218 -31.47 14.03 6.26
C ASP A 218 -29.96 13.79 6.51
N SER A 219 -29.20 13.58 5.43
CA SER A 219 -27.74 13.42 5.41
C SER A 219 -27.25 12.22 6.24
N ASN A 220 -28.02 11.14 6.26
CA ASN A 220 -27.68 9.93 6.99
C ASN A 220 -26.88 8.91 6.16
N ASN A 221 -26.60 9.22 4.88
CA ASN A 221 -25.93 8.39 3.87
C ASN A 221 -26.75 7.17 3.42
N THR A 222 -28.05 7.17 3.64
CA THR A 222 -29.00 6.21 3.09
C THR A 222 -29.92 6.97 2.15
N PRO A 223 -29.98 6.62 0.85
CA PRO A 223 -30.88 7.31 -0.06
C PRO A 223 -32.33 7.30 0.43
N ASP A 224 -33.03 8.43 0.27
CA ASP A 224 -34.41 8.63 0.70
C ASP A 224 -35.31 7.52 0.13
N GLU A 225 -35.12 7.11 -1.14
CA GLU A 225 -35.89 6.01 -1.71
C GLU A 225 -35.63 4.66 -1.01
N CYS A 226 -34.44 4.43 -0.46
CA CYS A 226 -34.13 3.24 0.31
C CYS A 226 -34.83 3.29 1.68
N GLN A 227 -34.86 4.48 2.30
CA GLN A 227 -35.54 4.70 3.56
C GLN A 227 -37.05 4.46 3.42
N ILE A 228 -37.67 5.03 2.39
CA ILE A 228 -39.11 4.87 2.08
C ILE A 228 -39.44 3.41 1.76
N ASN A 229 -38.58 2.72 1.00
CA ASN A 229 -38.76 1.29 0.73
C ASN A 229 -38.69 0.43 2.01
N ALA A 230 -37.88 0.83 2.99
CA ALA A 230 -37.76 0.15 4.27
C ALA A 230 -38.93 0.45 5.22
N ASP A 231 -39.39 1.69 5.23
CA ASP A 231 -40.54 2.15 6.02
C ASP A 231 -41.40 3.15 5.21
N PRO A 232 -42.45 2.69 4.51
CA PRO A 232 -43.32 3.57 3.73
C PRO A 232 -44.15 4.54 4.59
N SER A 233 -44.07 4.50 5.92
CA SER A 233 -44.79 5.43 6.79
C SER A 233 -44.09 6.77 6.99
N ILE A 234 -42.87 6.91 6.47
CA ILE A 234 -42.08 8.15 6.52
C ILE A 234 -42.25 9.02 5.26
N ASP A 235 -43.17 8.65 4.36
CA ASP A 235 -43.53 9.38 3.13
C ASP A 235 -45.07 9.33 3.06
N CYS A 236 -45.70 10.12 3.91
CA CYS A 236 -47.13 10.01 4.17
C CYS A 236 -47.99 10.54 3.01
N ASP A 237 -47.47 11.48 2.21
CA ASP A 237 -48.13 12.06 1.05
C ASP A 237 -47.77 11.35 -0.27
N ILE A 238 -46.75 10.47 -0.23
CA ILE A 238 -46.30 9.59 -1.32
C ILE A 238 -45.70 10.39 -2.47
N ASP A 239 -45.00 11.48 -2.17
CA ASP A 239 -44.31 12.32 -3.15
C ASP A 239 -42.86 11.87 -3.42
N GLY A 240 -42.32 11.02 -2.54
CA GLY A 240 -40.97 10.45 -2.64
C GLY A 240 -39.90 11.21 -1.86
N ASN A 241 -40.25 12.28 -1.14
CA ASN A 241 -39.46 12.86 -0.07
C ASN A 241 -39.81 12.18 1.26
N ILE A 242 -38.87 12.15 2.20
CA ILE A 242 -39.20 11.70 3.55
C ILE A 242 -39.79 12.86 4.36
N ASP A 243 -40.81 12.58 5.16
CA ASP A 243 -41.56 13.54 6.00
C ASP A 243 -40.62 14.43 6.82
N SER A 244 -39.49 13.88 7.30
CA SER A 244 -38.51 14.60 8.12
C SER A 244 -37.79 15.75 7.39
N CYS A 245 -37.90 15.78 6.06
CA CYS A 245 -37.32 16.80 5.20
C CYS A 245 -38.35 17.80 4.67
N GLU A 246 -39.60 17.64 5.08
CA GLU A 246 -40.71 18.45 4.66
C GLU A 246 -41.14 19.41 5.77
N THR A 247 -42.14 20.24 5.46
CA THR A 247 -42.57 21.28 6.39
C THR A 247 -43.59 20.70 7.37
N ASP A 248 -43.37 20.96 8.65
CA ASP A 248 -44.25 20.64 9.76
C ASP A 248 -44.40 21.95 10.55
N THR A 249 -45.49 22.68 10.28
CA THR A 249 -45.67 24.08 10.70
C THR A 249 -45.87 24.19 12.21
N ASP A 250 -46.57 23.25 12.84
CA ASP A 250 -46.86 23.24 14.26
C ASP A 250 -45.92 22.34 15.11
N LEU A 251 -45.11 21.50 14.44
CA LEU A 251 -44.15 20.56 15.01
C LEU A 251 -44.80 19.41 15.80
N ASP A 252 -45.98 18.94 15.40
CA ASP A 252 -46.65 17.79 16.03
C ASP A 252 -46.15 16.43 15.53
N GLY A 253 -45.35 16.42 14.46
CA GLY A 253 -44.78 15.23 13.83
C GLY A 253 -45.58 14.73 12.62
N THR A 254 -46.57 15.50 12.16
CA THR A 254 -47.27 15.32 10.88
C THR A 254 -46.88 16.49 9.98
N ILE A 255 -46.46 16.23 8.75
CA ILE A 255 -46.14 17.29 7.79
C ILE A 255 -47.41 17.99 7.31
N ASP A 256 -47.31 19.25 6.87
CA ASP A 256 -48.43 20.05 6.37
C ASP A 256 -49.23 19.29 5.26
N ASP A 257 -48.57 18.53 4.38
CA ASP A 257 -49.25 17.80 3.30
C ASP A 257 -50.08 16.58 3.79
N CYS A 258 -49.90 16.17 5.05
CA CYS A 258 -50.61 15.05 5.71
C CYS A 258 -51.40 15.45 6.95
N ASP A 259 -51.28 16.70 7.38
CA ASP A 259 -52.05 17.29 8.46
C ASP A 259 -53.36 17.87 7.90
N THR A 260 -54.32 18.13 8.78
CA THR A 260 -55.61 18.75 8.45
C THR A 260 -55.84 20.06 9.22
N ASP A 261 -54.86 20.46 10.03
CA ASP A 261 -54.82 21.61 10.92
C ASP A 261 -53.34 22.03 11.09
N ASP A 262 -52.72 22.49 9.99
CA ASP A 262 -51.25 22.61 9.85
C ASP A 262 -50.58 23.49 10.93
N ASP A 263 -51.32 24.42 11.54
CA ASP A 263 -50.82 25.31 12.60
C ASP A 263 -51.39 24.99 14.00
N ASN A 264 -52.29 23.99 14.07
CA ASN A 264 -52.90 23.41 15.27
C ASN A 264 -53.51 24.45 16.20
N ASP A 265 -54.15 25.47 15.61
CA ASP A 265 -54.94 26.45 16.33
C ASP A 265 -56.36 25.97 16.64
N GLY A 266 -56.74 24.82 16.08
CA GLY A 266 -58.00 24.11 16.29
C GLY A 266 -59.04 24.36 15.21
N VAL A 267 -58.69 25.01 14.11
CA VAL A 267 -59.51 25.20 12.91
C VAL A 267 -58.87 24.47 11.72
N LEU A 268 -59.61 23.51 11.14
CA LEU A 268 -59.09 22.75 9.99
C LEU A 268 -58.81 23.65 8.79
N ASP A 269 -57.76 23.37 8.01
CA ASP A 269 -57.26 24.23 6.90
C ASP A 269 -58.35 24.62 5.89
N GLY A 270 -59.30 23.71 5.66
CA GLY A 270 -60.41 23.94 4.73
C GLY A 270 -61.41 25.02 5.18
N ASP A 271 -61.45 25.31 6.48
CA ASP A 271 -62.24 26.37 7.12
C ASP A 271 -61.35 27.52 7.64
N ASP A 272 -60.03 27.42 7.48
CA ASP A 272 -59.03 28.36 7.98
C ASP A 272 -58.66 29.44 6.94
N SER A 273 -58.52 30.69 7.38
CA SER A 273 -58.14 31.81 6.53
C SER A 273 -56.62 32.05 6.43
N ALA A 274 -55.86 31.53 7.38
CA ALA A 274 -54.40 31.48 7.37
C ALA A 274 -53.90 30.14 7.95
N PRO A 275 -54.01 29.02 7.20
CA PRO A 275 -53.72 27.66 7.68
C PRO A 275 -52.32 27.41 8.28
N LEU A 276 -51.37 28.34 8.10
CA LEU A 276 -49.98 28.19 8.56
C LEU A 276 -49.62 29.23 9.64
N ASP A 277 -50.60 29.88 10.26
CA ASP A 277 -50.42 30.94 11.25
C ASP A 277 -51.44 30.81 12.37
N ASN A 278 -51.03 30.13 13.45
CA ASN A 278 -51.84 29.86 14.64
C ASN A 278 -52.36 31.07 15.42
N THR A 279 -52.14 32.28 14.91
CA THR A 279 -52.70 33.52 15.45
C THR A 279 -53.84 34.09 14.61
N GLN A 280 -54.22 33.41 13.52
CA GLN A 280 -55.23 33.84 12.56
C GLN A 280 -56.02 32.64 12.00
N CYS A 281 -57.21 32.37 12.53
CA CYS A 281 -57.96 31.16 12.15
C CYS A 281 -59.12 31.41 11.17
N ARG A 282 -60.00 32.39 11.42
CA ARG A 282 -61.18 32.66 10.57
C ARG A 282 -61.89 33.96 10.97
N ASP A 283 -62.48 34.66 10.01
CA ASP A 283 -63.45 35.75 10.24
C ASP A 283 -64.88 35.29 9.87
N ALA A 284 -65.54 34.50 10.73
CA ALA A 284 -66.84 33.90 10.40
C ALA A 284 -67.97 34.93 10.21
N ASP A 285 -67.90 36.06 10.90
CA ASP A 285 -68.94 37.09 10.88
C ASP A 285 -68.62 38.32 10.01
N GLY A 286 -67.41 38.37 9.44
CA GLY A 286 -66.97 39.37 8.47
C GLY A 286 -66.71 40.74 9.09
N ASP A 287 -66.40 40.81 10.38
CA ASP A 287 -66.20 42.05 11.11
C ASP A 287 -64.75 42.58 11.08
N GLY A 288 -63.83 41.78 10.53
CA GLY A 288 -62.42 42.10 10.38
C GLY A 288 -61.57 41.82 11.63
N CYS A 289 -62.13 41.20 12.67
CA CYS A 289 -61.41 40.55 13.76
C CYS A 289 -61.37 39.04 13.52
N ASP A 290 -60.36 38.38 14.08
CA ASP A 290 -60.21 36.93 13.95
C ASP A 290 -60.97 36.19 15.07
N ASP A 291 -61.61 35.07 14.73
CA ASP A 291 -62.44 34.23 15.61
C ASP A 291 -61.63 33.59 16.75
N CYS A 292 -60.31 33.46 16.60
CA CYS A 292 -59.41 32.83 17.57
C CYS A 292 -58.64 33.82 18.45
N SER A 293 -59.05 35.11 18.45
CA SER A 293 -58.38 36.21 19.17
C SER A 293 -59.19 36.93 20.27
#